data_AF-A0A935MQQ7-F1
#
_entry.id   AF-A0A935MQQ7-F1
#
_cell.length_a   1.000
_cell.length_b   1.000
_cell.length_c   1.000
_cell.angle_alpha   90.00
_cell.angle_beta   90.00
_cell.angle_gamma   90.00
#
_symmetry.space_group_name_H-M   'P 1'
#
loop_
_entity.id
_entity.type
_entity.pdbx_description
1 polymer ?
#
loop_
_entity_poly.entity_id
_entity_poly.type
_entity_poly.pdbx_seq_one_letter_code
_entity_poly.pdbx_strand_id
1 'polypeptide(L)'
;MNLLHRIKKIEEQVHQMSIGAVLLREPAEEADEETREAFEAAITEALAAGHQVVVHTASKEPNRRIAGVIYESDGFIAFLALAANSPATDGRSKSKLSQIIAEAQGTSLPVVKEVNRGQI
;
A
#
# COMPACT_ATOMS: atom_id res chain seq x y z
N MET A 1 19.59 24.72 -23.40
CA MET A 1 18.44 23.93 -22.89
C MET A 1 17.21 24.83 -22.84
N ASN A 2 16.16 24.53 -23.62
CA ASN A 2 14.93 25.34 -23.69
C ASN A 2 14.05 25.11 -22.44
N LEU A 3 13.33 26.13 -21.98
CA LEU A 3 12.43 26.12 -20.81
C LEU A 3 11.43 24.95 -20.85
N LEU A 4 10.92 24.64 -22.05
CA LEU A 4 10.05 23.48 -22.34
C LEU A 4 10.66 22.13 -21.92
N HIS A 5 11.96 21.96 -22.10
CA HIS A 5 12.65 20.73 -21.73
C HIS A 5 12.79 20.57 -20.21
N ARG A 6 12.88 21.70 -19.48
CA ARG A 6 12.90 21.70 -18.01
C ARG A 6 11.51 21.39 -17.44
N ILE A 7 10.45 21.93 -18.03
CA ILE A 7 9.06 21.68 -17.59
C ILE A 7 8.73 20.19 -17.74
N LYS A 8 8.99 19.58 -18.90
CA LYS A 8 8.76 18.13 -19.10
C LYS A 8 9.49 17.26 -18.07
N LYS A 9 10.74 17.58 -17.78
CA LYS A 9 11.53 16.85 -16.77
C LYS A 9 10.94 16.99 -15.36
N ILE A 10 10.42 18.17 -15.01
CA ILE A 10 9.75 18.41 -13.73
C ILE A 10 8.42 17.65 -13.70
N GLU A 11 7.63 17.66 -14.77
CA GLU A 11 6.36 16.93 -14.85
C GLU A 11 6.56 15.41 -14.76
N GLU A 12 7.58 14.87 -15.44
CA GLU A 12 7.98 13.46 -15.33
C GLU A 12 8.44 13.11 -13.91
N GLN A 13 9.25 13.98 -13.27
CA GLN A 13 9.66 13.78 -11.88
C GLN A 13 8.48 13.88 -10.91
N VAL A 14 7.55 14.81 -11.12
CA VAL A 14 6.35 14.97 -10.28
C VAL A 14 5.39 13.80 -10.47
N HIS A 15 5.20 13.31 -11.70
CA HIS A 15 4.43 12.10 -11.97
C HIS A 15 5.05 10.88 -11.27
N GLN A 16 6.37 10.71 -11.36
CA GLN A 16 7.09 9.66 -10.63
C GLN A 16 6.97 9.80 -9.11
N MET A 17 6.86 11.01 -8.58
CA MET A 17 6.65 11.27 -7.14
C MET A 17 5.20 11.05 -6.69
N SER A 18 4.22 11.11 -7.59
CA SER A 18 2.81 10.80 -7.30
C SER A 18 2.44 9.33 -7.46
N ILE A 19 3.37 8.50 -7.94
CA ILE A 19 3.21 7.05 -8.03
C ILE A 19 3.41 6.45 -6.64
N GLY A 20 2.30 6.06 -5.99
CA GLY A 20 2.29 5.38 -4.70
C GLY A 20 2.12 3.86 -4.82
N ALA A 21 1.60 3.28 -3.74
CA ALA A 21 1.23 1.87 -3.69
C ALA A 21 -0.28 1.70 -3.47
N VAL A 22 -0.82 0.57 -3.95
CA VAL A 22 -2.21 0.16 -3.72
C VAL A 22 -2.24 -1.17 -2.99
N LEU A 23 -3.22 -1.33 -2.10
CA LEU A 23 -3.49 -2.59 -1.41
C LEU A 23 -4.78 -3.18 -1.96
N LEU A 24 -4.66 -4.34 -2.60
CA LEU A 24 -5.78 -5.12 -3.09
C LEU A 24 -5.95 -6.35 -2.20
N ARG A 25 -7.18 -6.83 -2.08
CA ARG A 25 -7.48 -8.05 -1.34
C ARG A 25 -7.76 -9.16 -2.34
N GLU A 26 -7.04 -10.26 -2.21
CA GLU A 26 -7.29 -11.44 -3.04
C GLU A 26 -8.71 -11.96 -2.76
N PRO A 27 -9.51 -12.22 -3.82
CA PRO A 27 -10.80 -12.86 -3.66
C PRO A 27 -10.67 -14.23 -3.00
N ALA A 28 -11.71 -14.68 -2.29
CA ALA A 28 -11.76 -16.02 -1.73
C ALA A 28 -11.71 -17.09 -2.84
N GLU A 29 -11.32 -18.32 -2.50
CA GLU A 29 -11.26 -19.42 -3.47
C GLU A 29 -12.63 -19.70 -4.11
N GLU A 30 -13.73 -19.46 -3.40
CA GLU A 30 -15.10 -19.64 -3.89
C GLU A 30 -15.67 -18.45 -4.68
N ALA A 31 -14.89 -17.37 -4.88
CA ALA A 31 -15.34 -16.22 -5.66
C ALA A 31 -15.63 -16.59 -7.12
N ASP A 32 -16.63 -15.93 -7.71
CA ASP A 32 -17.01 -16.12 -9.11
C ASP A 32 -15.93 -15.60 -10.08
N GLU A 33 -16.08 -16.00 -11.34
CA GLU A 33 -15.14 -15.65 -12.41
C GLU A 33 -15.07 -14.13 -12.64
N GLU A 34 -16.21 -13.44 -12.59
CA GLU A 34 -16.29 -11.98 -12.74
C GLU A 34 -15.47 -11.25 -11.66
N THR A 35 -15.57 -11.66 -10.40
CA THR A 35 -14.80 -11.05 -9.30
C THR A 35 -13.29 -11.26 -9.49
N ARG A 36 -12.89 -12.43 -9.98
CA ARG A 36 -11.48 -12.74 -10.22
C ARG A 36 -10.92 -11.94 -11.40
N GLU A 37 -11.69 -11.82 -12.49
CA GLU A 37 -11.31 -11.00 -13.63
C GLU A 37 -11.19 -9.52 -13.25
N ALA A 38 -12.13 -9.00 -12.46
CA ALA A 38 -12.08 -7.63 -11.96
C ALA A 38 -10.84 -7.39 -11.08
N PHE A 39 -10.47 -8.37 -10.24
CA PHE A 39 -9.25 -8.30 -9.43
C PHE A 39 -7.98 -8.30 -10.29
N GLU A 40 -7.87 -9.17 -11.30
CA GLU A 40 -6.73 -9.19 -12.21
C GLU A 40 -6.64 -7.91 -13.06
N ALA A 41 -7.78 -7.36 -13.47
CA ALA A 41 -7.86 -6.07 -14.14
C ALA A 41 -7.36 -4.93 -13.26
N ALA A 42 -7.77 -4.90 -11.98
CA ALA A 42 -7.30 -3.90 -11.02
C ALA A 42 -5.78 -3.98 -10.77
N ILE A 43 -5.20 -5.19 -10.72
CA ILE A 43 -3.74 -5.36 -10.64
C ILE A 43 -3.08 -4.78 -11.89
N THR A 44 -3.58 -5.15 -13.07
CA THR A 44 -3.03 -4.70 -14.35
C THR A 44 -3.08 -3.18 -14.49
N GLU A 45 -4.22 -2.57 -14.15
CA GLU A 45 -4.42 -1.12 -14.20
C GLU A 45 -3.47 -0.40 -13.24
N ALA A 46 -3.32 -0.89 -12.01
CA ALA A 46 -2.43 -0.30 -11.03
C ALA A 46 -0.95 -0.37 -11.49
N LEU A 47 -0.52 -1.51 -12.03
CA LEU A 47 0.82 -1.67 -12.59
C LEU A 47 1.04 -0.76 -13.81
N ALA A 48 0.04 -0.62 -14.68
CA ALA A 48 0.11 0.26 -15.84
C ALA A 48 0.17 1.75 -15.45
N ALA A 49 -0.49 2.13 -14.36
CA ALA A 49 -0.37 3.45 -13.73
C ALA A 49 0.97 3.66 -13.00
N GLY A 50 1.81 2.61 -12.93
CA GLY A 50 3.13 2.62 -12.30
C GLY A 50 3.12 2.33 -10.81
N HIS A 51 1.94 2.09 -10.20
CA HIS A 51 1.83 1.84 -8.77
C HIS A 51 2.51 0.55 -8.35
N GLN A 52 3.08 0.54 -7.15
CA GLN A 52 3.41 -0.70 -6.47
C GLN A 52 2.13 -1.38 -6.01
N VAL A 53 1.96 -2.65 -6.35
CA VAL A 53 0.77 -3.41 -5.97
C VAL A 53 1.11 -4.34 -4.83
N VAL A 54 0.38 -4.20 -3.72
CA VAL A 54 0.40 -5.12 -2.59
C VAL A 54 -0.91 -5.90 -2.58
N VAL A 55 -0.85 -7.21 -2.50
CA VAL A 55 -2.01 -8.09 -2.40
C VAL A 55 -2.02 -8.73 -1.01
N HIS A 56 -3.10 -8.49 -0.27
CA HIS A 56 -3.41 -9.28 0.91
C HIS A 56 -4.05 -10.60 0.47
N THR A 57 -3.31 -11.70 0.61
CA THR A 57 -3.75 -13.01 0.13
C THR A 57 -4.81 -13.61 1.04
N ALA A 58 -5.73 -14.38 0.45
CA ALA A 58 -6.77 -15.08 1.22
C ALA A 58 -6.19 -16.30 1.97
N SER A 59 -5.12 -16.87 1.41
CA SER A 59 -4.40 -18.06 1.88
C SER A 59 -2.93 -17.76 2.17
N LYS A 60 -2.23 -18.73 2.78
CA LYS A 60 -0.78 -18.61 3.06
C LYS A 60 0.05 -18.45 1.79
N GLU A 61 -0.41 -19.04 0.69
CA GLU A 61 0.17 -18.85 -0.64
C GLU A 61 -0.84 -18.16 -1.54
N PRO A 62 -0.40 -17.24 -2.42
CA PRO A 62 -1.29 -16.61 -3.40
C PRO A 62 -1.78 -17.65 -4.41
N ASN A 63 -3.03 -17.51 -4.85
CA ASN A 63 -3.63 -18.39 -5.85
C ASN A 63 -2.92 -18.27 -7.21
N ARG A 64 -2.41 -17.06 -7.51
CA ARG A 64 -1.64 -16.78 -8.71
C ARG A 64 -0.58 -15.72 -8.41
N ARG A 65 0.62 -15.91 -8.98
CA ARG A 65 1.70 -14.92 -8.89
C ARG A 65 1.79 -14.11 -10.18
N ILE A 66 1.70 -12.79 -10.03
CA ILE A 66 1.94 -11.78 -11.06
C ILE A 66 3.26 -11.09 -10.75
N ALA A 67 4.12 -10.94 -11.75
CA ALA A 67 5.43 -10.29 -11.58
C ALA A 67 5.27 -8.82 -11.18
N GLY A 68 6.12 -8.36 -10.26
CA GLY A 68 6.07 -6.98 -9.75
C GLY A 68 5.00 -6.73 -8.67
N VAL A 69 4.25 -7.75 -8.27
CA VAL A 69 3.27 -7.67 -7.18
C VAL A 69 3.86 -8.27 -5.90
N ILE A 70 3.61 -7.59 -4.77
CA ILE A 70 3.98 -8.05 -3.42
C ILE A 70 2.78 -8.80 -2.84
N TYR A 71 2.97 -10.02 -2.36
CA TYR A 71 1.91 -10.84 -1.78
C TYR A 71 2.19 -11.06 -0.30
N GLU A 72 1.23 -10.71 0.56
CA GLU A 72 1.34 -10.85 2.01
C GLU A 72 0.05 -11.47 2.57
N SER A 73 0.19 -12.53 3.37
CA SER A 73 -0.95 -13.22 4.00
C SER A 73 -1.35 -12.61 5.35
N ASP A 74 -0.43 -11.87 5.97
CA ASP A 74 -0.71 -11.13 7.19
C ASP A 74 -1.14 -9.70 6.84
N GLY A 75 -2.36 -9.33 7.21
CA GLY A 75 -2.92 -8.02 6.89
C GLY A 75 -2.14 -6.84 7.51
N PHE A 76 -1.48 -7.04 8.65
CA PHE A 76 -0.62 -6.01 9.24
C PHE A 76 0.67 -5.85 8.42
N ILE A 77 1.30 -6.95 8.02
CA ILE A 77 2.48 -6.89 7.13
C ILE A 77 2.11 -6.30 5.77
N ALA A 78 0.97 -6.65 5.20
CA ALA A 78 0.46 -6.06 3.96
C ALA A 78 0.29 -4.54 4.08
N PHE A 79 -0.25 -4.06 5.21
CA PHE A 79 -0.35 -2.63 5.50
C PHE A 79 1.03 -1.96 5.64
N LEU A 80 1.98 -2.60 6.31
CA LEU A 80 3.35 -2.08 6.42
C LEU A 80 4.03 -1.99 5.04
N ALA A 81 3.84 -2.99 4.18
CA ALA A 81 4.34 -2.98 2.81
C ALA A 81 3.72 -1.86 1.98
N LEU A 82 2.40 -1.65 2.09
CA LEU A 82 1.70 -0.52 1.47
C LEU A 82 2.29 0.82 1.93
N ALA A 83 2.41 1.02 3.24
CA ALA A 83 2.92 2.28 3.81
C ALA A 83 4.39 2.51 3.47
N ALA A 84 5.21 1.46 3.37
CA ALA A 84 6.61 1.56 2.99
C ALA A 84 6.79 2.03 1.54
N ASN A 85 5.88 1.62 0.64
CA ASN A 85 5.91 1.93 -0.78
C ASN A 85 5.03 3.13 -1.18
N SER A 86 4.36 3.76 -0.21
CA SER A 86 3.56 4.97 -0.44
C SER A 86 4.35 6.24 -0.10
N PRO A 87 4.19 7.31 -0.88
CA PRO A 87 4.84 8.58 -0.58
C PRO A 87 4.33 9.17 0.75
N ALA A 88 5.23 9.82 1.49
CA ALA A 88 4.85 10.59 2.66
C ALA A 88 4.13 11.87 2.25
N THR A 89 3.29 12.41 3.15
CA THR A 89 2.54 13.65 2.90
C THR A 89 3.12 14.86 3.62
N ASP A 90 4.13 14.65 4.47
CA ASP A 90 4.73 15.68 5.33
C ASP A 90 5.92 16.42 4.69
N GLY A 91 6.33 16.04 3.48
CA GLY A 91 7.47 16.61 2.75
C GLY A 91 8.84 16.38 3.40
N ARG A 92 8.93 15.58 4.45
CA ARG A 92 10.16 15.30 5.21
C ARG A 92 10.49 13.82 5.25
N SER A 93 9.47 12.99 5.42
CA SER A 93 9.61 11.56 5.54
C SER A 93 9.85 10.92 4.18
N LYS A 94 10.66 9.85 4.16
CA LYS A 94 10.99 9.11 2.93
C LYS A 94 9.80 8.33 2.37
N SER A 95 8.93 7.87 3.26
CA SER A 95 7.74 7.06 2.96
C SER A 95 6.67 7.28 4.00
N LYS A 96 5.44 6.86 3.70
CA LYS A 96 4.32 6.93 4.65
C LYS A 96 4.61 6.15 5.93
N LEU A 97 5.30 5.01 5.84
CA LEU A 97 5.73 4.24 7.02
C LEU A 97 6.70 5.03 7.91
N SER A 98 7.68 5.72 7.31
CA SER A 98 8.63 6.53 8.08
C SER A 98 7.93 7.67 8.81
N GLN A 99 6.93 8.29 8.16
CA GLN A 99 6.08 9.31 8.77
C GLN A 99 5.31 8.74 9.96
N ILE A 100 4.65 7.59 9.82
CA ILE A 100 3.89 6.94 10.90
C ILE A 100 4.81 6.64 12.10
N ILE A 101 6.02 6.13 11.85
CA ILE A 101 6.99 5.83 12.92
C ILE A 101 7.41 7.12 13.63
N ALA A 102 7.70 8.20 12.90
CA ALA A 102 8.08 9.49 13.49
C ALA A 102 6.95 10.08 14.35
N GLU A 103 5.71 9.99 13.88
CA GLU A 103 4.52 10.39 14.65
C GLU A 103 4.38 9.55 15.92
N ALA A 104 4.54 8.22 15.82
CA ALA A 104 4.42 7.30 16.95
C ALA A 104 5.53 7.49 18.00
N GLN A 105 6.76 7.82 17.60
CA GLN A 105 7.89 8.09 18.51
C GLN A 105 7.62 9.26 19.48
N GLY A 106 6.76 10.20 19.10
CA GLY A 106 6.31 11.30 19.96
C GLY A 106 5.10 10.97 20.83
N THR A 107 4.52 9.78 20.70
CA THR A 107 3.33 9.37 21.45
C THR A 107 3.69 8.45 22.62
N SER A 108 3.06 8.69 23.77
CA SER A 108 2.98 7.68 24.82
C SER A 108 1.66 6.95 24.64
N LEU A 109 1.70 5.61 24.52
CA LEU A 109 0.48 4.82 24.62
C LEU A 109 -0.08 5.04 26.04
N PRO A 110 -1.36 5.42 26.20
CA PRO A 110 -1.98 5.41 27.52
C PRO A 110 -1.88 3.99 28.06
N VAL A 111 -1.14 3.81 29.16
CA VAL A 111 -1.06 2.52 29.85
C VAL A 111 -2.42 2.30 30.52
N VAL A 112 -3.32 1.58 29.83
CA VAL A 112 -4.58 1.15 30.42
C VAL A 112 -4.26 0.07 31.46
N LYS A 113 -4.11 0.48 32.73
CA LYS A 113 -3.79 -0.43 33.84
C LYS A 113 -4.96 -1.29 34.29
N GLU A 114 -6.19 -0.96 33.89
CA GLU A 114 -7.39 -1.65 34.37
C GLU A 114 -8.37 -1.88 33.22
N VAL A 115 -8.49 -3.14 32.80
CA VAL A 115 -9.65 -3.60 32.03
C VAL A 115 -10.76 -3.84 33.04
N ASN A 116 -11.61 -2.84 33.26
CA ASN A 116 -12.81 -3.03 34.05
C ASN A 116 -13.77 -3.92 33.25
N ARG A 117 -13.68 -5.23 33.47
CA ARG A 117 -14.67 -6.21 32.99
C ARG A 117 -15.91 -6.00 33.83
N GLY A 118 -16.69 -4.97 33.47
CA GLY A 118 -18.04 -4.79 34.01
C GLY A 118 -18.74 -6.14 33.97
N GLN A 119 -19.25 -6.56 35.13
CA GLN A 119 -19.96 -7.82 35.32
C GLN A 119 -20.99 -8.00 34.20
N ILE A 120 -20.83 -9.06 33.42
CA ILE A 120 -21.86 -9.57 32.51
C ILE A 120 -22.82 -10.42 33.33
#